data_AF-A0A4Q1RD05-F1
#
_entry.id   AF-A0A4Q1RD05-F1
#
_cell.length_a   1.000
_cell.length_b   1.000
_cell.length_c   1.000
_cell.angle_alpha   90.00
_cell.angle_beta   90.00
_cell.angle_gamma   90.00
#
_symmetry.space_group_name_H-M   'P 1'
#
loop_
_entity.id
_entity.type
_entity.pdbx_description
1 polymer ?
#
loop_
_entity_poly.entity_id
_entity_poly.type
_entity_poly.pdbx_seq_one_letter_code
_entity_poly.pdbx_strand_id
1 'polypeptide(L)'
;MAKNVKKRNWAFVLYPESAPENWREELQKTGLQCAISPLHDRDMNPDSTPKKAHYHVILTYSGPTSYNVVKALTDGFNQPIPQALEQVRGYYRYLTHKDNPEKAQYDERDIKTINGFNIADFSELTRSEITQIKKTLQALIRQYDIIEYAQLMDFLQDEEMNVEYEVASNNTLFFDRYIGSRRHAPRMPKCDPETGEILERKES
;
A
#
# COMPACT_ATOMS: atom_id res chain seq x y z
N MET A 1 32.32 13.33 -1.52
CA MET A 1 31.84 12.70 -0.26
C MET A 1 30.71 11.75 -0.62
N ALA A 2 30.85 10.44 -0.34
CA ALA A 2 29.77 9.49 -0.58
C ALA A 2 28.59 9.87 0.33
N LYS A 3 27.47 10.29 -0.25
CA LYS A 3 26.24 10.50 0.52
C LYS A 3 25.90 9.17 1.20
N ASN A 4 25.88 9.18 2.52
CA ASN A 4 25.61 8.02 3.34
C ASN A 4 24.10 7.71 3.24
N VAL A 5 23.68 7.08 2.14
CA VAL A 5 22.27 6.79 1.84
C VAL A 5 21.76 5.81 2.89
N LYS A 6 20.75 6.23 3.64
CA LYS A 6 19.98 5.40 4.55
C LYS A 6 18.53 5.37 4.09
N LYS A 7 17.99 4.18 3.87
CA LYS A 7 16.59 3.95 3.49
C LYS A 7 16.08 2.71 4.21
N ARG A 8 14.76 2.64 4.37
CA ARG A 8 14.10 1.48 4.99
C ARG A 8 13.97 0.32 4.01
N ASN A 9 13.71 0.64 2.75
CA ASN A 9 13.34 -0.32 1.73
C ASN A 9 14.38 -0.35 0.62
N TRP A 10 14.76 -1.56 0.22
CA TRP A 10 15.80 -1.81 -0.76
C TRP A 10 15.35 -2.91 -1.72
N ALA A 11 15.98 -2.99 -2.88
CA ALA A 11 15.86 -4.14 -3.76
C ALA A 11 17.22 -4.57 -4.29
N PHE A 12 17.33 -5.82 -4.70
CA PHE A 12 18.48 -6.30 -5.45
C PHE A 12 18.05 -7.38 -6.44
N VAL A 13 18.94 -7.68 -7.39
CA VAL A 13 18.77 -8.76 -8.36
C VAL A 13 19.53 -9.97 -7.83
N LEU A 14 18.92 -11.15 -7.90
CA LEU A 14 19.53 -12.42 -7.51
C LEU A 14 19.61 -13.35 -8.71
N TYR A 15 20.81 -13.72 -9.12
CA TYR A 15 21.07 -14.73 -10.14
C TYR A 15 21.17 -16.10 -9.49
N PRO A 16 20.29 -17.06 -9.83
CA PRO A 16 20.32 -18.40 -9.22
C PRO A 16 21.63 -19.15 -9.45
N GLU A 17 22.33 -18.87 -10.56
CA GLU A 17 23.60 -19.52 -10.91
C GLU A 17 24.77 -19.18 -9.97
N SER A 18 24.71 -18.03 -9.29
CA SER A 18 25.78 -17.57 -8.37
C SER A 18 25.34 -17.52 -6.91
N ALA A 19 24.04 -17.66 -6.63
CA ALA A 19 23.50 -17.64 -5.29
C ALA A 19 23.81 -18.95 -4.52
N PRO A 20 24.03 -18.89 -3.20
CA PRO A 20 24.06 -20.09 -2.35
C PRO A 20 22.78 -20.91 -2.53
N GLU A 21 22.85 -22.24 -2.57
CA GLU A 21 21.64 -23.09 -2.76
C GLU A 21 20.53 -22.77 -1.73
N ASN A 22 20.93 -22.42 -0.51
CA ASN A 22 20.09 -22.11 0.63
C ASN A 22 19.84 -20.60 0.85
N TRP A 23 19.96 -19.77 -0.19
CA TRP A 23 19.83 -18.31 -0.08
C TRP A 23 18.47 -17.87 0.49
N ARG A 24 17.40 -18.65 0.26
CA ARG A 24 16.06 -18.35 0.80
C ARG A 24 16.01 -18.56 2.30
N GLU A 25 16.58 -19.65 2.81
CA GLU A 25 16.69 -19.91 4.25
C GLU A 25 17.59 -18.87 4.93
N GLU A 26 18.66 -18.43 4.26
CA GLU A 26 19.52 -17.37 4.77
C GLU A 26 18.79 -16.02 4.84
N LEU A 27 18.04 -15.64 3.80
CA LEU A 27 17.16 -14.48 3.86
C LEU A 27 16.13 -14.61 4.99
N GLN A 28 15.52 -15.77 5.16
CA GLN A 28 14.57 -16.00 6.25
C GLN A 28 15.21 -15.79 7.62
N LYS A 29 16.42 -16.31 7.84
CA LYS A 29 17.19 -16.15 9.10
C LYS A 29 17.50 -14.69 9.44
N THR A 30 17.53 -13.78 8.46
CA THR A 30 17.75 -12.35 8.74
C THR A 30 16.60 -11.70 9.50
N GLY A 31 15.41 -12.30 9.50
CA GLY A 31 14.19 -11.69 10.03
C GLY A 31 13.63 -10.55 9.15
N LEU A 32 14.25 -10.23 8.02
CA LEU A 32 13.76 -9.22 7.09
C LEU A 32 12.49 -9.71 6.41
N GLN A 33 11.50 -8.82 6.34
CA GLN A 33 10.35 -8.98 5.46
C GLN A 33 10.82 -8.80 4.01
N CYS A 34 10.54 -9.79 3.16
CA CYS A 34 10.96 -9.76 1.76
C CYS A 34 9.84 -10.19 0.81
N ALA A 35 9.84 -9.63 -0.40
CA ALA A 35 9.09 -10.14 -1.54
C ALA A 35 10.05 -10.51 -2.67
N ILE A 36 9.83 -11.66 -3.28
CA ILE A 36 10.66 -12.24 -4.33
C ILE A 36 9.76 -12.38 -5.56
N SER A 37 10.19 -11.83 -6.70
CA SER A 37 9.49 -12.00 -7.97
C SER A 37 9.36 -13.48 -8.35
N PRO A 38 8.53 -13.80 -9.36
CA PRO A 38 8.72 -15.01 -10.14
C PRO A 38 10.15 -15.07 -10.72
N LEU A 39 10.58 -16.23 -11.22
CA LEU A 39 11.85 -16.27 -11.94
C LEU A 39 11.71 -15.49 -13.25
N HIS A 40 12.51 -14.43 -13.43
CA HIS A 40 12.58 -13.68 -14.67
C HIS A 40 13.50 -14.40 -15.66
N ASP A 41 12.91 -15.28 -16.47
CA ASP A 41 13.58 -16.11 -17.49
C ASP A 41 13.15 -15.79 -18.93
N ARG A 42 12.20 -14.86 -19.10
CA ARG A 42 11.66 -14.43 -20.40
C ARG A 42 12.03 -12.99 -20.78
N ASP A 43 12.90 -12.36 -20.01
CA ASP A 43 13.30 -10.98 -20.25
C ASP A 43 14.31 -10.88 -21.39
N MET A 44 14.15 -9.86 -22.24
CA MET A 44 15.03 -9.60 -23.38
C MET A 44 15.87 -8.34 -23.17
N ASN A 45 17.11 -8.38 -23.66
CA ASN A 45 17.96 -7.21 -23.82
C ASN A 45 17.48 -6.32 -24.99
N PRO A 46 17.92 -5.05 -25.08
CA PRO A 46 17.58 -4.17 -26.20
C PRO A 46 17.97 -4.73 -27.58
N ASP A 47 18.99 -5.59 -27.63
CA ASP A 47 19.44 -6.30 -28.84
C ASP A 47 18.64 -7.60 -29.11
N SER A 48 17.54 -7.83 -28.39
CA SER A 48 16.69 -9.02 -28.46
C SER A 48 17.35 -10.34 -28.01
N THR A 49 18.50 -10.29 -27.35
CA THR A 49 19.09 -11.47 -26.71
C THR A 49 18.43 -11.76 -25.35
N PRO A 50 18.25 -13.04 -24.95
CA PRO A 50 17.73 -13.37 -23.63
C PRO A 50 18.62 -12.84 -22.50
N LYS A 51 18.01 -12.25 -21.47
CA LYS A 51 18.70 -11.91 -20.23
C LYS A 51 18.98 -13.17 -19.43
N LYS A 52 20.03 -13.10 -18.60
CA LYS A 52 20.28 -14.12 -17.58
C LYS A 52 19.08 -14.24 -16.65
N ALA A 53 18.70 -15.47 -16.32
CA ALA A 53 17.60 -15.75 -15.42
C ALA A 53 17.89 -15.16 -14.03
N HIS A 54 16.94 -14.41 -13.47
CA HIS A 54 17.14 -13.71 -12.21
C HIS A 54 15.85 -13.55 -11.41
N TYR A 55 15.98 -13.29 -10.12
CA TYR A 55 14.90 -12.82 -9.27
C TYR A 55 15.12 -11.34 -8.94
N HIS A 56 14.03 -10.60 -8.82
CA HIS A 56 14.00 -9.33 -8.10
C HIS A 56 13.58 -9.59 -6.66
N VAL A 57 14.34 -9.06 -5.71
CA VAL A 57 14.07 -9.24 -4.28
C VAL A 57 13.93 -7.88 -3.61
N ILE A 58 12.79 -7.64 -2.97
CA ILE A 58 12.53 -6.50 -2.10
C ILE A 58 12.94 -6.88 -0.67
N LEU A 59 13.63 -5.96 0.01
CA LEU A 59 14.05 -6.06 1.40
C LEU A 59 13.47 -4.89 2.20
N THR A 60 12.78 -5.17 3.30
CA THR A 60 12.20 -4.11 4.15
C THR A 60 12.72 -4.22 5.58
N TYR A 61 13.52 -3.24 5.99
CA TYR A 61 14.10 -3.16 7.32
C TYR A 61 13.12 -2.51 8.31
N SER A 62 13.32 -2.74 9.61
CA SER A 62 12.53 -2.08 10.66
C SER A 62 12.77 -0.57 10.72
N GLY A 63 13.95 -0.10 10.30
CA GLY A 63 14.30 1.32 10.22
C GLY A 63 15.31 1.64 9.11
N PRO A 64 15.69 2.93 8.96
CA PRO A 64 16.63 3.35 7.94
C PRO A 64 17.99 2.66 8.08
N THR A 65 18.34 1.84 7.09
CA THR A 65 19.56 1.05 7.05
C THR A 65 20.51 1.64 6.02
N SER A 66 21.81 1.67 6.31
CA SER A 66 22.81 2.24 5.41
C SER A 66 23.10 1.32 4.23
N TYR A 67 23.40 1.93 3.07
CA TYR A 67 23.77 1.20 1.85
C TYR A 67 24.81 0.10 2.09
N ASN A 68 25.86 0.37 2.87
CA ASN A 68 26.94 -0.61 3.12
C ASN A 68 26.46 -1.85 3.88
N VAL A 69 25.47 -1.71 4.78
CA VAL A 69 24.90 -2.87 5.49
C VAL A 69 24.11 -3.74 4.52
N VAL A 70 23.32 -3.13 3.64
CA VAL A 70 22.56 -3.87 2.62
C VAL A 70 23.49 -4.48 1.58
N LYS A 71 24.56 -3.76 1.20
CA LYS A 71 25.59 -4.27 0.28
C LYS A 71 26.31 -5.49 0.88
N ALA A 72 26.64 -5.48 2.16
CA ALA A 72 27.25 -6.64 2.81
C ALA A 72 26.34 -7.87 2.75
N LEU A 73 25.02 -7.69 2.84
CA LEU A 73 24.05 -8.76 2.64
C LEU A 73 24.06 -9.28 1.19
N THR A 74 24.01 -8.41 0.18
CA THR A 74 24.02 -8.85 -1.23
C THR A 74 25.36 -9.47 -1.63
N ASP A 75 26.48 -8.96 -1.11
CA ASP A 75 27.81 -9.53 -1.30
C ASP A 75 27.86 -10.96 -0.73
N GLY A 76 27.25 -11.19 0.44
CA GLY A 76 27.13 -12.52 1.05
C GLY A 76 26.36 -13.54 0.19
N PHE A 77 25.47 -13.06 -0.69
CA PHE A 77 24.76 -13.90 -1.66
C PHE A 77 25.45 -13.99 -3.03
N ASN A 78 26.64 -13.39 -3.19
CA ASN A 78 27.33 -13.22 -4.47
C ASN A 78 26.48 -12.49 -5.53
N GLN A 79 25.78 -11.44 -5.12
CA GLN A 79 24.85 -10.70 -5.97
C GLN A 79 25.26 -9.24 -6.21
N PRO A 80 24.76 -8.61 -7.29
CA PRO A 80 25.03 -7.21 -7.56
C PRO A 80 24.60 -6.26 -6.43
N ILE A 81 25.08 -5.02 -6.52
CA ILE A 81 24.78 -3.97 -5.54
C ILE A 81 23.27 -3.74 -5.37
N PRO A 82 22.82 -3.44 -4.14
CA PRO A 82 21.42 -3.14 -3.88
C PRO A 82 21.05 -1.74 -4.34
N GLN A 83 19.75 -1.53 -4.59
CA GLN A 83 19.15 -0.27 -4.98
C GLN A 83 18.18 0.19 -3.90
N ALA A 84 18.28 1.46 -3.51
CA ALA A 84 17.31 2.07 -2.61
C ALA A 84 15.95 2.19 -3.30
N LEU A 85 14.87 1.80 -2.60
CA LEU A 85 13.52 1.99 -3.09
C LEU A 85 12.93 3.29 -2.55
N GLU A 86 12.37 4.10 -3.45
CA GLU A 86 11.54 5.25 -3.08
C GLU A 86 10.12 4.81 -2.71
N GLN A 87 9.56 3.85 -3.43
CA GLN A 87 8.20 3.32 -3.22
C GLN A 87 8.18 1.80 -3.40
N VAL A 88 7.84 1.07 -2.34
CA VAL A 88 7.76 -0.40 -2.36
C VAL A 88 6.67 -0.86 -3.32
N ARG A 89 5.51 -0.20 -3.33
CA ARG A 89 4.38 -0.55 -4.21
C ARG A 89 4.74 -0.50 -5.70
N GLY A 90 5.51 0.52 -6.11
CA GLY A 90 5.97 0.63 -7.49
C GLY A 90 6.88 -0.53 -7.88
N TYR A 91 7.85 -0.85 -7.02
CA TYR A 91 8.77 -1.98 -7.28
C TYR A 91 8.08 -3.34 -7.17
N TYR A 92 7.07 -3.49 -6.30
CA TYR A 92 6.29 -4.72 -6.18
C TYR A 92 5.53 -5.02 -7.47
N ARG A 93 4.89 -4.03 -8.09
CA ARG A 93 4.26 -4.17 -9.42
C ARG A 93 5.29 -4.48 -10.51
N TYR A 94 6.51 -3.96 -10.36
CA TYR A 94 7.61 -4.25 -11.27
C TYR A 94 8.07 -5.71 -11.21
N LEU A 95 7.89 -6.42 -10.08
CA LEU A 95 8.21 -7.86 -9.95
C LEU A 95 7.48 -8.74 -10.97
N THR A 96 6.40 -8.25 -11.58
CA THR A 96 5.65 -8.97 -12.62
C THR A 96 5.55 -8.21 -13.94
N HIS A 97 6.27 -7.08 -14.06
CA HIS A 97 6.20 -6.13 -15.16
C HIS A 97 4.80 -5.57 -15.47
N LYS A 98 3.91 -5.54 -14.46
CA LYS A 98 2.50 -5.15 -14.59
C LYS A 98 2.25 -3.83 -15.32
N ASP A 99 3.18 -2.87 -15.16
CA ASP A 99 3.07 -1.52 -15.72
C ASP A 99 3.82 -1.33 -17.04
N ASN A 100 4.45 -2.38 -17.59
CA ASN A 100 5.20 -2.31 -18.83
C ASN A 100 4.76 -3.43 -19.81
N PRO A 101 3.77 -3.14 -20.68
CA PRO A 101 3.22 -4.13 -21.61
C PRO A 101 4.21 -4.68 -22.63
N GLU A 102 5.32 -3.96 -22.89
CA GLU A 102 6.35 -4.39 -23.85
C GLU A 102 7.27 -5.47 -23.28
N LYS A 103 7.27 -5.65 -21.95
CA LYS A 103 8.04 -6.70 -21.27
C LYS A 103 7.20 -7.95 -21.04
N ALA A 104 7.89 -9.09 -20.93
CA ALA A 104 7.28 -10.34 -20.53
C ALA A 104 6.54 -10.17 -19.19
N GLN A 105 5.25 -10.52 -19.17
CA GLN A 105 4.39 -10.44 -17.98
C GLN A 105 4.50 -11.74 -17.17
N TYR A 106 4.70 -11.62 -15.87
CA TYR A 106 4.76 -12.77 -14.94
C TYR A 106 3.52 -12.81 -14.04
N ASP A 107 3.27 -13.97 -13.44
CA ASP A 107 2.09 -14.17 -12.59
C ASP A 107 2.35 -13.66 -11.16
N GLU A 108 1.43 -12.86 -10.63
CA GLU A 108 1.50 -12.38 -9.25
C GLU A 108 1.41 -13.51 -8.22
N ARG A 109 0.77 -14.63 -8.56
CA ARG A 109 0.67 -15.83 -7.70
C ARG A 109 2.02 -16.52 -7.47
N ASP A 110 2.98 -16.24 -8.34
CA ASP A 110 4.34 -16.79 -8.24
C ASP A 110 5.27 -15.94 -7.38
N ILE A 111 4.84 -14.73 -6.97
CA ILE A 111 5.57 -13.94 -5.99
C ILE A 111 5.65 -14.72 -4.67
N LYS A 112 6.86 -14.84 -4.12
CA LYS A 112 7.08 -15.48 -2.82
C LYS A 112 7.40 -14.42 -1.77
N THR A 113 6.81 -14.57 -0.59
CA THR A 113 7.05 -13.67 0.55
C THR A 113 7.82 -14.41 1.65
N ILE A 114 8.64 -13.66 2.39
CA ILE A 114 9.42 -14.15 3.52
C ILE A 114 9.12 -13.28 4.74
N ASN A 115 9.09 -13.92 5.92
CA ASN A 115 8.92 -13.30 7.24
C ASN A 115 7.69 -12.39 7.34
N GLY A 116 6.58 -12.77 6.68
CA GLY A 116 5.31 -12.04 6.77
C GLY A 116 5.31 -10.72 6.02
N PHE A 117 6.13 -10.55 4.97
CA PHE A 117 5.95 -9.43 4.05
C PHE A 117 4.52 -9.44 3.50
N ASN A 118 3.82 -8.32 3.65
CA ASN A 118 2.51 -8.09 3.06
C ASN A 118 2.52 -6.76 2.30
N ILE A 119 2.14 -6.79 1.02
CA ILE A 119 2.09 -5.59 0.19
C ILE A 119 1.05 -4.57 0.69
N ALA A 120 0.01 -5.03 1.40
CA ALA A 120 -0.99 -4.15 2.00
C ALA A 120 -0.37 -3.18 3.01
N ASP A 121 0.69 -3.58 3.73
CA ASP A 121 1.40 -2.74 4.71
C ASP A 121 2.14 -1.55 4.04
N PHE A 122 2.32 -1.61 2.72
CA PHE A 122 2.95 -0.55 1.92
C PHE A 122 1.93 0.19 1.05
N SER A 123 0.65 -0.05 1.27
CA SER A 123 -0.44 0.69 0.65
C SER A 123 -0.80 1.91 1.50
N GLU A 124 0.09 2.90 1.57
CA GLU A 124 -0.33 4.22 2.05
C GLU A 124 -1.38 4.76 1.06
N LEU A 125 -2.61 4.97 1.55
CA LEU A 125 -3.63 5.68 0.77
C LEU A 125 -3.06 7.04 0.37
N THR A 126 -3.10 7.35 -0.92
CA THR A 126 -2.74 8.68 -1.41
C THR A 126 -3.64 9.74 -0.77
N ARG A 127 -3.17 10.99 -0.72
CA ARG A 127 -3.99 12.11 -0.23
C ARG A 127 -5.34 12.21 -0.95
N SER A 128 -5.37 11.92 -2.26
CA SER A 128 -6.59 11.86 -3.06
C SER A 128 -7.52 10.73 -2.64
N GLU A 129 -7.01 9.53 -2.40
CA GLU A 129 -7.82 8.39 -1.93
C GLU A 129 -8.38 8.65 -0.54
N ILE A 130 -7.57 9.14 0.40
CA ILE A 130 -8.03 9.57 1.73
C ILE A 130 -9.14 10.63 1.60
N THR A 131 -8.97 11.59 0.71
CA THR A 131 -9.97 12.64 0.49
C THR A 131 -11.27 12.07 -0.07
N GLN A 132 -11.19 11.10 -0.99
CA GLN A 132 -12.37 10.44 -1.54
C GLN A 132 -13.10 9.61 -0.48
N ILE A 133 -12.35 8.86 0.35
CA ILE A 133 -12.91 8.09 1.46
C ILE A 133 -13.61 9.02 2.46
N LYS A 134 -13.00 10.17 2.80
CA LYS A 134 -13.65 11.18 3.68
C LYS A 134 -14.99 11.65 3.11
N LYS A 135 -15.09 11.86 1.80
CA LYS A 135 -16.35 12.24 1.14
C LYS A 135 -17.38 11.11 1.20
N THR A 136 -16.96 9.86 0.98
CA THR A 136 -17.82 8.68 1.12
C THR A 136 -18.35 8.55 2.55
N LEU A 137 -17.48 8.68 3.55
CA LEU A 137 -17.84 8.67 4.97
C LEU A 137 -18.84 9.79 5.31
N GLN A 138 -18.64 11.01 4.80
CA GLN A 138 -19.61 12.09 4.98
C GLN A 138 -20.97 11.79 4.34
N ALA A 139 -20.99 11.13 3.18
CA ALA A 139 -22.23 10.72 2.53
C ALA A 139 -22.97 9.65 3.35
N LEU A 140 -22.24 8.66 3.86
CA LEU A 140 -22.75 7.61 4.75
C LEU A 140 -23.35 8.22 6.03
N ILE A 141 -22.61 9.12 6.69
CA ILE A 141 -23.09 9.85 7.87
C ILE A 141 -24.43 10.54 7.58
N ARG A 142 -24.56 11.20 6.42
CA ARG A 142 -25.81 11.86 6.01
C ARG A 142 -26.92 10.86 5.68
N GLN A 143 -26.60 9.77 4.99
CA GLN A 143 -27.56 8.77 4.54
C GLN A 143 -28.21 8.03 5.72
N TYR A 144 -27.41 7.65 6.72
CA TYR A 144 -27.86 6.90 7.90
C TYR A 144 -28.19 7.78 9.11
N ASP A 145 -28.23 9.10 8.92
CA ASP A 145 -28.44 10.11 9.96
C ASP A 145 -27.59 9.88 11.23
N ILE A 146 -26.31 9.54 11.04
CA ILE A 146 -25.38 9.30 12.14
C ILE A 146 -25.13 10.63 12.88
N ILE A 147 -25.46 10.65 14.18
CA ILE A 147 -25.38 11.83 15.05
C ILE A 147 -24.37 11.67 16.20
N GLU A 148 -23.80 10.48 16.40
CA GLU A 148 -22.71 10.22 17.36
C GLU A 148 -21.48 9.62 16.67
N TYR A 149 -20.27 9.95 17.14
CA TYR A 149 -19.05 9.38 16.56
C TYR A 149 -18.96 7.85 16.78
N ALA A 150 -19.39 7.37 17.95
CA ALA A 150 -19.44 5.93 18.24
C ALA A 150 -20.31 5.18 17.21
N GLN A 151 -21.48 5.72 16.85
CA GLN A 151 -22.34 5.14 15.82
C GLN A 151 -21.65 5.01 14.46
N LEU A 152 -20.78 5.97 14.08
CA LEU A 152 -19.99 5.84 12.87
C LEU A 152 -18.99 4.68 13.00
N MET A 153 -18.26 4.60 14.10
CA MET A 153 -17.22 3.59 14.27
C MET A 153 -17.80 2.18 14.37
N ASP A 154 -18.91 2.01 15.09
CA ASP A 154 -19.64 0.74 15.22
C ASP A 154 -20.17 0.31 13.85
N PHE A 155 -20.80 1.22 13.08
CA PHE A 155 -21.26 0.92 11.72
C PHE A 155 -20.13 0.43 10.82
N LEU A 156 -18.98 1.12 10.82
CA LEU A 156 -17.84 0.75 9.98
C LEU A 156 -17.24 -0.60 10.39
N GLN A 157 -17.30 -0.93 11.67
CA GLN A 157 -16.83 -2.21 12.19
C GLN A 157 -17.79 -3.35 11.82
N ASP A 158 -19.09 -3.16 12.02
CA ASP A 158 -20.13 -4.18 11.74
C ASP A 158 -20.25 -4.49 10.25
N GLU A 159 -20.02 -3.50 9.38
CA GLU A 159 -20.01 -3.65 7.92
C GLU A 159 -18.63 -4.03 7.35
N GLU A 160 -17.64 -4.35 8.20
CA GLU A 160 -16.27 -4.75 7.82
C GLU A 160 -15.55 -3.75 6.90
N MET A 161 -15.87 -2.46 7.00
CA MET A 161 -15.32 -1.37 6.19
C MET A 161 -13.94 -0.93 6.72
N ASN A 162 -12.96 -1.84 6.71
CA ASN A 162 -11.68 -1.69 7.40
C ASN A 162 -10.85 -0.46 6.96
N VAL A 163 -10.87 -0.13 5.67
CA VAL A 163 -10.11 1.01 5.12
C VAL A 163 -10.73 2.33 5.55
N GLU A 164 -12.06 2.42 5.48
CA GLU A 164 -12.83 3.56 5.93
C GLU A 164 -12.74 3.72 7.45
N TYR A 165 -12.75 2.61 8.20
CA TYR A 165 -12.52 2.60 9.64
C TYR A 165 -11.17 3.22 9.99
N GLU A 166 -10.10 2.81 9.31
CA GLU A 166 -8.76 3.37 9.51
C GLU A 166 -8.70 4.87 9.17
N VAL A 167 -9.35 5.30 8.08
CA VAL A 167 -9.42 6.73 7.74
C VAL A 167 -10.24 7.51 8.78
N ALA A 168 -11.36 6.96 9.26
CA ALA A 168 -12.21 7.59 10.25
C ALA A 168 -11.52 7.71 11.62
N SER A 169 -10.85 6.65 12.07
CA SER A 169 -10.12 6.61 13.34
C SER A 169 -8.92 7.56 13.35
N ASN A 170 -8.20 7.68 12.23
CA ASN A 170 -7.06 8.59 12.10
C ASN A 170 -7.45 10.06 11.85
N ASN A 171 -8.73 10.35 11.63
CA ASN A 171 -9.24 11.71 11.40
C ASN A 171 -10.34 12.08 12.39
N THR A 172 -10.20 11.66 13.65
CA THR A 172 -11.20 11.77 14.73
C THR A 172 -11.80 13.17 14.83
N LEU A 173 -10.96 14.21 14.95
CA LEU A 173 -11.43 15.59 15.16
C LEU A 173 -12.32 16.08 14.02
N PHE A 174 -12.01 15.70 12.77
CA PHE A 174 -12.83 16.09 11.62
C PHE A 174 -14.23 15.46 11.70
N PHE A 175 -14.29 14.13 11.93
CA PHE A 175 -15.54 13.41 11.95
C PHE A 175 -16.38 13.70 13.19
N ASP A 176 -15.76 13.77 14.38
CA ASP A 176 -16.42 14.19 15.62
C ASP A 176 -17.08 15.56 15.48
N ARG A 177 -16.35 16.57 14.97
CA ARG A 177 -16.90 17.92 14.77
C ARG A 177 -17.94 17.99 13.67
N TYR A 178 -17.79 17.22 12.59
CA TYR A 178 -18.80 17.14 11.53
C TYR A 178 -20.11 16.54 12.05
N ILE A 179 -20.02 15.40 12.75
CA ILE A 179 -21.17 14.71 13.33
C ILE A 179 -21.84 15.56 14.42
N GLY A 180 -21.05 16.15 15.33
CA GLY A 180 -21.56 17.05 16.37
C GLY A 180 -22.25 18.28 15.78
N SER A 181 -21.69 18.86 14.71
CA SER A 181 -22.35 19.96 13.99
C SER A 181 -23.70 19.53 13.41
N ARG A 182 -23.81 18.32 12.84
CA ARG A 182 -25.09 17.79 12.34
C ARG A 182 -26.11 17.56 13.45
N ARG A 183 -25.70 17.07 14.61
CA ARG A 183 -26.58 16.87 15.78
C ARG A 183 -27.21 18.17 16.25
N HIS A 184 -26.45 19.26 16.23
CA HIS A 184 -26.88 20.57 16.70
C HIS A 184 -27.44 21.47 15.59
N ALA A 185 -27.32 21.07 14.32
CA ALA A 185 -27.86 21.81 13.21
C ALA A 185 -29.40 21.79 13.27
N PRO A 186 -30.07 22.94 13.15
CA PRO A 186 -31.52 22.96 13.00
C PRO A 186 -31.88 22.13 11.75
N ARG A 187 -32.83 21.20 11.88
CA ARG A 187 -33.38 20.47 10.74
C ARG A 187 -34.06 21.50 9.84
N MET A 188 -33.34 21.99 8.83
CA MET A 188 -33.90 22.89 7.83
C MET A 188 -35.03 22.15 7.13
N PRO A 189 -36.25 22.71 7.09
CA PRO A 189 -37.31 22.15 6.26
C PRO A 189 -36.79 22.09 4.82
N LYS A 190 -37.08 20.99 4.11
CA LYS A 190 -36.80 20.97 2.67
C LYS A 190 -37.71 22.01 2.05
N CYS A 191 -37.16 23.02 1.39
CA CYS A 191 -37.95 23.97 0.63
C CYS A 191 -37.95 23.57 -0.85
N ASP A 192 -39.08 23.77 -1.52
CA ASP A 192 -39.13 23.75 -2.97
C ASP A 192 -38.23 24.88 -3.51
N PRO A 193 -37.27 24.57 -4.41
CA PRO A 193 -36.31 25.57 -4.91
C PRO A 193 -36.92 26.58 -5.88
N GLU A 194 -38.09 26.33 -6.46
CA GLU A 194 -38.80 27.25 -7.37
C GLU A 194 -39.84 28.09 -6.61
N THR A 195 -40.57 27.50 -5.67
CA THR A 195 -41.68 28.18 -4.97
C THR A 195 -41.30 28.69 -3.58
N GLY A 196 -40.23 28.17 -2.97
CA GLY A 196 -39.82 28.49 -1.60
C GLY A 196 -40.69 27.86 -0.50
N GLU A 197 -41.68 27.05 -0.87
CA GLU A 197 -42.60 26.41 0.07
C GLU A 197 -41.92 25.30 0.86
N ILE A 198 -42.27 25.17 2.14
CA ILE A 198 -41.77 24.09 3.00
C ILE A 198 -42.45 22.77 2.58
N LEU A 199 -41.65 21.83 2.09
CA LEU A 199 -42.04 20.45 1.85
C LEU A 199 -42.13 19.73 3.21
N GLU A 200 -43.32 19.74 3.82
CA GLU A 200 -43.58 18.98 5.04
C GLU A 200 -43.28 17.49 4.82
N ARG A 201 -42.40 16.91 5.63
CA ARG A 201 -42.37 15.45 5.79
C ARG A 201 -43.65 15.07 6.54
N LYS A 202 -44.57 14.38 5.88
CA LYS A 202 -45.57 13.58 6.60
C LYS A 202 -44.79 12.53 7.40
N GLU A 203 -44.71 12.74 8.71
CA GLU A 203 -44.29 11.68 9.64
C GLU A 203 -45.41 10.63 9.69
N SER A 204 -45.05 9.38 9.40
CA SER A 204 -45.85 8.17 9.61
C SER A 204 -45.25 7.38 10.76
#